data_AF-A0A1G0YXT9-F1
#
_entry.id   AF-A0A1G0YXT9-F1
#
_cell.length_a   1.000
_cell.length_b   1.000
_cell.length_c   1.000
_cell.angle_alpha   90.00
_cell.angle_beta   90.00
_cell.angle_gamma   90.00
#
_symmetry.space_group_name_H-M   'P 1'
#
loop_
_entity.id
_entity.type
_entity.pdbx_description
1 polymer ?
#
loop_
_entity_poly.entity_id
_entity_poly.type
_entity_poly.pdbx_seq_one_letter_code
_entity_poly.pdbx_strand_id
1 'polypeptide(L)'
;MRWYNWHISLSWLKFLISLTAIGIIVVRLVYPDLKIDAIALGFVVLALLPWFSEIIETLKFPGGWEITFRDIQKAGEKVADTSVDSSSSESSSESEKPAYLAVANKDPNLALAGLRIEIEKRLRTIARKHSLPDQLSLIETLHRLRQNEVLTSSSLSGLQELISAGNQAVHGARVEPDVADWAISNGPILLSNLDNIAKDSE
;
A
#
# COMPACT_ATOMS: atom_id res chain seq x y z
N MET A 1 5.95 -33.72 35.26
CA MET A 1 5.34 -32.39 35.05
C MET A 1 5.09 -32.21 33.56
N ARG A 2 3.84 -32.40 33.09
CA ARG A 2 3.44 -32.14 31.70
C ARG A 2 2.63 -30.84 31.69
N TRP A 3 3.21 -29.80 31.13
CA TRP A 3 2.56 -28.51 30.93
C TRP A 3 1.57 -28.64 29.77
N TYR A 4 0.32 -28.25 30.01
CA TYR A 4 -0.80 -28.35 29.07
C TYR A 4 -0.85 -27.08 28.22
N ASN A 5 -0.38 -27.16 26.98
CA ASN A 5 -0.47 -26.05 26.03
C ASN A 5 -1.89 -25.95 25.47
N TRP A 6 -2.60 -24.88 25.84
CA TRP A 6 -3.92 -24.56 25.29
C TRP A 6 -3.75 -23.70 24.03
N HIS A 7 -3.93 -24.30 22.85
CA HIS A 7 -4.13 -23.54 21.61
C HIS A 7 -5.62 -23.24 21.48
N ILE A 8 -6.06 -22.06 21.94
CA ILE A 8 -7.41 -21.57 21.68
C ILE A 8 -7.48 -21.25 20.19
N SER A 9 -8.21 -22.07 19.44
CA SER A 9 -8.44 -21.78 18.03
C SER A 9 -9.42 -20.61 17.89
N LEU A 10 -9.16 -19.71 16.93
CA LEU A 10 -10.02 -18.57 16.62
C LEU A 10 -11.49 -18.97 16.36
N SER A 11 -11.71 -20.21 15.90
CA SER A 11 -13.03 -20.81 15.70
C SER A 11 -13.76 -21.13 17.00
N TRP A 12 -13.05 -21.62 18.02
CA TRP A 12 -13.60 -21.86 19.37
C TRP A 12 -14.05 -20.55 20.03
N LEU A 13 -13.30 -19.49 19.76
CA LEU A 13 -13.57 -18.16 20.25
C LEU A 13 -14.84 -17.55 19.63
N LYS A 14 -15.02 -17.70 18.31
CA LYS A 14 -16.26 -17.34 17.60
C LYS A 14 -17.48 -18.12 18.14
N PHE A 15 -17.28 -19.39 18.46
CA PHE A 15 -18.33 -20.24 19.03
C PHE A 15 -18.77 -19.73 20.42
N LEU A 16 -17.82 -19.35 21.28
CA LEU A 16 -18.09 -18.73 22.58
C LEU A 16 -18.89 -17.43 22.45
N ILE A 17 -18.52 -16.53 21.53
CA ILE A 17 -19.27 -15.28 21.31
C ILE A 17 -20.71 -15.58 20.89
N SER A 18 -20.89 -16.47 19.90
CA SER A 18 -22.21 -16.82 19.40
C SER A 18 -23.08 -17.41 20.50
N LEU A 19 -22.51 -18.31 21.31
CA LEU A 19 -23.21 -18.91 22.46
C LEU A 19 -23.59 -17.86 23.51
N THR A 20 -22.71 -16.88 23.75
CA THR A 20 -22.96 -15.79 24.71
C THR A 20 -24.08 -14.85 24.21
N ALA A 21 -24.06 -14.50 22.92
CA ALA A 21 -25.11 -13.68 22.30
C ALA A 21 -26.48 -14.37 22.34
N ILE A 22 -26.53 -15.67 22.04
CA ILE A 22 -27.75 -16.49 22.16
C ILE A 22 -28.21 -16.53 23.62
N GLY A 23 -27.30 -16.72 24.57
CA GLY A 23 -27.61 -16.69 26.00
C GLY A 23 -28.25 -15.39 26.45
N ILE A 24 -27.74 -14.24 25.99
CA ILE A 24 -28.32 -12.92 26.30
C ILE A 24 -29.74 -12.79 25.73
N ILE A 25 -29.99 -13.29 24.51
CA ILE A 25 -31.31 -13.29 23.88
C ILE A 25 -32.30 -14.17 24.66
N VAL A 26 -31.88 -15.36 25.07
CA VAL A 26 -32.71 -16.29 25.86
C VAL A 26 -33.04 -15.71 27.23
N VAL A 27 -32.07 -15.11 27.92
CA VAL A 27 -32.30 -14.44 29.21
C VAL A 27 -33.32 -13.31 29.08
N ARG A 28 -33.25 -12.52 27.99
CA ARG A 28 -34.22 -11.45 27.71
C ARG A 28 -35.62 -11.98 27.38
N LEU A 29 -35.71 -13.15 26.73
CA LEU A 29 -36.99 -13.80 26.43
C LEU A 29 -37.67 -14.36 27.69
N VAL A 30 -36.90 -14.92 28.61
CA VAL A 30 -37.44 -15.50 29.86
C VAL A 30 -37.73 -14.42 30.91
N TYR A 31 -36.97 -13.33 30.91
CA TYR A 31 -37.15 -12.20 31.84
C TYR A 31 -37.25 -10.87 31.08
N PRO A 32 -38.44 -10.51 30.56
CA PRO A 32 -38.63 -9.30 29.76
C PRO A 32 -38.50 -7.99 30.55
N ASP A 33 -38.72 -8.02 31.87
CA ASP A 33 -38.65 -6.83 32.75
C ASP A 33 -37.24 -6.57 33.32
N LEU A 34 -36.23 -7.32 32.86
CA LEU A 34 -34.88 -7.23 33.37
C LEU A 34 -34.25 -5.91 32.96
N LYS A 35 -34.23 -4.94 33.89
CA LYS A 35 -33.56 -3.66 33.73
C LYS A 35 -32.06 -3.93 33.66
N ILE A 36 -31.49 -3.83 32.48
CA ILE A 36 -30.03 -3.91 32.31
C ILE A 36 -29.45 -2.71 33.06
N ASP A 37 -28.88 -2.98 34.23
CA ASP A 37 -28.23 -1.97 35.05
C ASP A 37 -26.98 -1.45 34.32
N ALA A 38 -26.64 -0.18 34.53
CA ALA A 38 -25.44 0.44 33.98
C ALA A 38 -24.19 -0.36 34.36
N ILE A 39 -24.20 -1.00 35.53
CA ILE A 39 -23.14 -1.90 36.00
C ILE A 39 -23.02 -3.14 35.12
N ALA A 40 -24.15 -3.78 34.76
CA ALA A 40 -24.16 -4.94 33.88
C ALA A 40 -23.68 -4.58 32.47
N LEU A 41 -24.09 -3.41 31.96
CA LEU A 41 -23.59 -2.88 30.68
C LEU A 41 -22.08 -2.63 30.74
N GLY A 42 -21.59 -2.09 31.86
CA GLY A 42 -20.17 -1.87 32.10
C GLY A 42 -19.36 -3.17 32.05
N PHE A 43 -19.85 -4.25 32.66
CA PHE A 43 -19.19 -5.56 32.59
C PHE A 43 -19.16 -6.16 31.19
N VAL A 44 -20.20 -5.96 30.37
CA VAL A 44 -20.20 -6.37 28.96
C VAL A 44 -19.14 -5.60 28.18
N VAL A 45 -19.05 -4.28 28.35
CA VAL A 45 -17.98 -3.47 27.73
C VAL A 45 -16.59 -3.93 28.20
N LEU A 46 -16.43 -4.18 29.51
CA LEU A 46 -15.17 -4.65 30.08
C LEU A 46 -14.77 -6.03 29.55
N ALA A 47 -15.74 -6.92 29.30
CA ALA A 47 -15.52 -8.23 28.72
C ALA A 47 -15.14 -8.17 27.22
N LEU A 48 -15.57 -7.13 26.52
CA LEU A 48 -15.23 -6.88 25.11
C LEU A 48 -13.91 -6.12 24.92
N LEU A 49 -13.45 -5.35 25.93
CA LEU A 49 -12.18 -4.62 25.89
C LEU A 49 -10.96 -5.45 25.45
N PRO A 50 -10.71 -6.67 25.97
CA PRO A 50 -9.55 -7.46 25.57
C PRO A 50 -9.54 -7.88 24.10
N TRP A 51 -10.67 -7.74 23.39
CA TRP A 51 -10.83 -8.10 21.98
C TRP A 51 -10.78 -6.87 21.07
N PHE A 52 -10.91 -5.67 21.64
CA PHE A 52 -10.84 -4.42 20.91
C PHE A 52 -9.45 -4.19 20.31
N SER A 53 -8.39 -4.71 20.95
CA SER A 53 -7.02 -4.63 20.43
C SER A 53 -6.85 -5.34 19.09
N GLU A 54 -7.44 -6.53 18.92
CA GLU A 54 -7.35 -7.29 17.67
C GLU A 54 -8.04 -6.57 16.51
N ILE A 55 -9.13 -5.85 16.79
CA ILE A 55 -9.88 -5.05 15.81
C ILE A 55 -9.08 -3.82 15.38
N ILE A 56 -8.37 -3.16 16.31
CA ILE A 56 -7.44 -2.06 15.99
C ILE A 56 -6.28 -2.58 15.11
N GLU A 57 -5.80 -3.80 15.36
CA GLU A 57 -4.76 -4.41 14.53
C GLU A 57 -5.25 -4.78 13.13
N THR A 58 -6.53 -5.13 12.95
CA THR A 58 -7.10 -5.44 11.62
C THR A 58 -7.35 -4.20 10.76
N LEU A 59 -7.37 -3.01 11.37
CA LEU A 59 -7.37 -1.71 10.67
C LEU A 59 -5.99 -1.32 10.11
N LYS A 60 -4.97 -2.16 10.29
CA LYS A 60 -3.73 -2.09 9.51
C LYS A 60 -4.05 -2.56 8.08
N PHE A 61 -4.57 -1.65 7.28
CA PHE A 61 -4.70 -1.82 5.84
C PHE A 61 -3.40 -2.34 5.23
N PRO A 62 -3.44 -3.14 4.15
CA PRO A 62 -2.25 -3.45 3.38
C PRO A 62 -1.55 -2.13 2.99
N GLY A 63 -0.38 -1.86 3.59
CA GLY A 63 0.36 -0.59 3.43
C GLY A 63 0.35 0.38 4.62
N GLY A 64 -0.33 0.08 5.74
CA GLY A 64 -0.26 0.90 6.97
C GLY A 64 -0.84 2.32 6.86
N TRP A 65 -0.84 3.06 7.98
CA TRP A 65 -1.11 4.51 8.03
C TRP A 65 0.15 5.35 7.80
N GLU A 66 1.30 4.68 7.70
CA GLU A 66 2.63 5.27 7.64
C GLU A 66 3.41 4.62 6.51
N ILE A 67 4.03 5.46 5.69
CA ILE A 67 4.87 5.07 4.56
C ILE A 67 6.32 5.10 5.03
N THR A 68 6.93 3.93 5.10
CA THR A 68 8.30 3.78 5.59
C THR A 68 9.33 3.81 4.46
N PHE A 69 10.53 4.29 4.74
CA PHE A 69 11.64 4.28 3.78
C PHE A 69 11.93 2.88 3.23
N ARG A 70 11.89 1.86 4.10
CA ARG A 70 12.18 0.48 3.72
C ARG A 70 11.22 -0.06 2.67
N ASP A 71 9.93 0.28 2.76
CA ASP A 71 8.93 -0.22 1.82
C ASP A 71 9.13 0.44 0.44
N ILE A 72 9.45 1.73 0.42
CA ILE A 72 9.74 2.49 -0.80
C ILE A 72 11.06 2.03 -1.44
N GLN A 73 12.09 1.81 -0.65
CA GLN A 73 13.37 1.29 -1.13
C GLN A 73 13.19 -0.05 -1.83
N LYS A 74 12.49 -1.00 -1.19
CA LYS A 74 12.19 -2.32 -1.77
C LYS A 74 11.35 -2.22 -3.04
N ALA A 75 10.37 -1.33 -3.07
CA ALA A 75 9.55 -1.11 -4.26
C ALA A 75 10.41 -0.58 -5.43
N GLY A 76 11.33 0.33 -5.15
CA GLY A 76 12.30 0.85 -6.12
C GLY A 76 13.26 -0.20 -6.66
N GLU A 77 13.82 -1.05 -5.80
CA GLU A 77 14.71 -2.15 -6.18
C GLU A 77 14.03 -3.10 -7.18
N LYS A 78 12.76 -3.43 -6.95
CA LYS A 78 11.98 -4.28 -7.88
C LYS A 78 11.83 -3.69 -9.29
N VAL A 79 11.79 -2.36 -9.40
CA VAL A 79 11.73 -1.65 -10.69
C VAL A 79 13.12 -1.61 -11.35
N ALA A 80 14.18 -1.42 -10.56
CA ALA A 80 15.56 -1.37 -11.04
C ALA A 80 16.02 -2.71 -11.66
N ASP A 81 15.54 -3.85 -11.16
CA ASP A 81 15.87 -5.18 -11.70
C ASP A 81 15.39 -5.43 -13.15
N THR A 82 14.70 -4.48 -13.76
CA THR A 82 14.19 -4.58 -15.15
C THR A 82 15.19 -4.12 -16.21
N SER A 83 16.24 -3.40 -15.83
CA SER A 83 17.37 -3.11 -16.73
C SER A 83 18.33 -4.31 -16.78
N VAL A 84 17.97 -5.33 -17.56
CA VAL A 84 18.96 -6.27 -18.11
C VAL A 84 19.86 -5.44 -19.03
N ASP A 85 21.15 -5.41 -18.71
CA ASP A 85 22.23 -4.58 -19.30
C ASP A 85 22.30 -3.09 -18.88
N SER A 86 22.59 -2.87 -17.60
CA SER A 86 23.28 -1.65 -17.14
C SER A 86 24.80 -1.77 -17.32
N SER A 87 25.27 -1.84 -18.57
CA SER A 87 26.65 -1.43 -18.87
C SER A 87 26.64 0.07 -19.15
N SER A 88 27.14 0.83 -18.16
CA SER A 88 27.70 2.18 -18.29
C SER A 88 27.20 3.01 -19.47
N SER A 89 26.23 3.87 -19.22
CA SER A 89 26.10 5.10 -19.99
C SER A 89 25.68 6.21 -19.04
N GLU A 90 26.69 6.97 -18.62
CA GLU A 90 26.55 8.41 -18.41
C GLU A 90 26.04 9.03 -19.73
N SER A 91 24.75 8.83 -20.02
CA SER A 91 24.05 9.67 -20.98
C SER A 91 23.27 10.65 -20.14
N SER A 92 23.92 11.78 -19.90
CA SER A 92 23.28 13.06 -19.62
C SER A 92 22.36 13.40 -20.80
N SER A 93 21.23 12.70 -20.92
CA SER A 93 20.09 13.27 -21.62
C SER A 93 19.60 14.41 -20.72
N GLU A 94 19.48 15.61 -21.27
CA GLU A 94 18.78 16.74 -20.66
C GLU A 94 17.28 16.42 -20.48
N SER A 95 16.96 15.33 -19.79
CA SER A 95 15.61 15.13 -19.29
C SER A 95 15.37 16.26 -18.30
N GLU A 96 14.46 17.17 -18.65
CA GLU A 96 14.04 18.26 -17.78
C GLU A 96 13.83 17.73 -16.37
N LYS A 97 14.43 18.41 -15.38
CA LYS A 97 14.31 18.00 -13.99
C LYS A 97 12.82 17.86 -13.63
N PRO A 98 12.39 16.71 -13.09
CA PRO A 98 10.99 16.52 -12.73
C PRO A 98 10.48 17.63 -11.80
N ALA A 99 9.29 18.16 -12.10
CA ALA A 99 8.74 19.34 -11.41
C ALA A 99 8.59 19.14 -9.89
N TYR A 100 8.35 17.90 -9.43
CA TYR A 100 8.17 17.61 -8.01
C TYR A 100 9.44 17.85 -7.17
N LEU A 101 10.63 17.83 -7.78
CA LEU A 101 11.89 18.07 -7.05
C LEU A 101 11.94 19.47 -6.40
N ALA A 102 11.20 20.45 -6.96
CA ALA A 102 11.11 21.79 -6.39
C ALA A 102 10.38 21.85 -5.04
N VAL A 103 9.53 20.85 -4.75
CA VAL A 103 8.74 20.76 -3.51
C VAL A 103 9.16 19.59 -2.61
N ALA A 104 9.92 18.63 -3.13
CA ALA A 104 10.26 17.40 -2.44
C ALA A 104 11.02 17.62 -1.11
N ASN A 105 11.92 18.62 -1.05
CA ASN A 105 12.65 18.97 0.19
C ASN A 105 11.78 19.63 1.26
N LYS A 106 10.55 20.06 0.92
CA LYS A 106 9.68 20.80 1.84
C LYS A 106 8.64 19.91 2.49
N ASP A 107 8.17 18.90 1.78
CA ASP A 107 7.06 18.05 2.20
C ASP A 107 7.22 16.63 1.62
N PRO A 108 7.42 15.61 2.46
CA PRO A 108 7.54 14.22 2.03
C PRO A 108 6.30 13.66 1.31
N ASN A 109 5.10 14.10 1.69
CA ASN A 109 3.87 13.70 1.01
C ASN A 109 3.84 14.29 -0.41
N LEU A 110 4.23 15.55 -0.59
CA LEU A 110 4.32 16.16 -1.92
C LEU A 110 5.43 15.52 -2.77
N ALA A 111 6.54 15.10 -2.17
CA ALA A 111 7.61 14.38 -2.86
C ALA A 111 7.06 13.09 -3.50
N LEU A 112 6.38 12.24 -2.71
CA LEU A 112 5.80 11.00 -3.21
C LEU A 112 4.62 11.21 -4.16
N ALA A 113 3.74 12.16 -3.86
CA ALA A 113 2.61 12.48 -4.73
C ALA A 113 3.09 12.94 -6.11
N GLY A 114 4.12 13.79 -6.13
CA GLY A 114 4.75 14.27 -7.35
C GLY A 114 5.45 13.16 -8.13
N LEU A 115 6.20 12.28 -7.44
CA LEU A 115 6.81 11.11 -8.08
C LEU A 115 5.75 10.19 -8.72
N ARG A 116 4.64 9.91 -8.03
CA ARG A 116 3.52 9.12 -8.58
C ARG A 116 2.98 9.73 -9.87
N ILE A 117 2.78 11.04 -9.90
CA ILE A 117 2.28 11.75 -11.10
C ILE A 117 3.26 11.58 -12.26
N GLU A 118 4.56 11.70 -12.02
CA GLU A 118 5.58 11.53 -13.05
C GLU A 118 5.69 10.10 -13.56
N ILE A 119 5.51 9.10 -12.68
CA ILE A 119 5.41 7.68 -13.07
C ILE A 119 4.17 7.47 -13.95
N GLU A 120 3.01 7.98 -13.53
CA GLU A 120 1.75 7.83 -14.27
C GLU A 120 1.86 8.43 -15.68
N LYS A 121 2.43 9.64 -15.82
CA LYS A 121 2.66 10.28 -17.13
C LYS A 121 3.47 9.37 -18.07
N ARG A 122 4.56 8.78 -17.58
CA ARG A 122 5.44 7.91 -18.38
C ARG A 122 4.77 6.60 -18.74
N LEU A 123 4.07 5.96 -17.80
CA LEU A 123 3.29 4.76 -18.08
C LEU A 123 2.21 5.01 -19.15
N ARG A 124 1.58 6.19 -19.15
CA ARG A 124 0.63 6.59 -20.21
C ARG A 124 1.32 6.75 -21.56
N THR A 125 2.51 7.34 -21.60
CA THR A 125 3.31 7.47 -22.82
C THR A 125 3.72 6.11 -23.37
N ILE A 126 4.25 5.22 -22.52
CA ILE A 126 4.62 3.85 -22.89
C ILE A 126 3.40 3.11 -23.45
N ALA A 127 2.26 3.18 -22.75
CA ALA A 127 1.03 2.53 -23.18
C ALA A 127 0.57 3.00 -24.58
N ARG A 128 0.62 4.30 -24.87
CA ARG A 128 0.30 4.85 -26.19
C ARG A 128 1.21 4.33 -27.28
N LYS A 129 2.52 4.27 -27.02
CA LYS A 129 3.50 3.75 -27.99
C LYS A 129 3.26 2.27 -28.29
N HIS A 130 2.84 1.48 -27.29
CA HIS A 130 2.43 0.09 -27.49
C HIS A 130 0.96 -0.08 -27.92
N SER A 131 0.34 0.97 -28.49
CA SER A 131 -1.02 0.94 -29.04
C SER A 131 -2.10 0.46 -28.05
N LEU A 132 -1.90 0.71 -26.75
CA LEU A 132 -2.92 0.44 -25.73
C LEU A 132 -3.99 1.54 -25.71
N PRO A 133 -5.25 1.23 -25.36
CA PRO A 133 -6.30 2.23 -25.23
C PRO A 133 -5.97 3.33 -24.20
N ASP A 134 -6.27 4.58 -24.55
CA ASP A 134 -5.97 5.75 -23.71
C ASP A 134 -6.78 5.81 -22.41
N GLN A 135 -7.97 5.22 -22.39
CA GLN A 135 -8.96 5.34 -21.30
C GLN A 135 -8.82 4.27 -20.22
N LEU A 136 -7.75 3.46 -20.22
CA LEU A 136 -7.55 2.42 -19.21
C LEU A 136 -7.29 3.05 -17.83
N SER A 137 -7.67 2.33 -16.76
CA SER A 137 -7.20 2.69 -15.42
C SER A 137 -5.70 2.45 -15.31
N LEU A 138 -5.01 3.13 -14.39
CA LEU A 138 -3.55 2.95 -14.22
C LEU A 138 -3.17 1.49 -13.91
N ILE A 139 -4.01 0.80 -13.13
CA ILE A 139 -3.83 -0.61 -12.78
C ILE A 139 -3.99 -1.49 -14.04
N GLU A 140 -5.00 -1.22 -14.85
CA GLU A 140 -5.22 -1.95 -16.11
C GLU A 140 -4.08 -1.70 -17.10
N THR A 141 -3.60 -0.45 -17.21
CA THR A 141 -2.42 -0.10 -18.02
C THR A 141 -1.21 -0.94 -17.62
N LEU A 142 -0.89 -0.99 -16.33
CA LEU A 142 0.21 -1.79 -15.80
C LEU A 142 0.07 -3.29 -16.11
N HIS A 143 -1.12 -3.84 -15.96
CA HIS A 143 -1.38 -5.25 -16.29
C HIS A 143 -1.21 -5.55 -17.77
N ARG A 144 -1.63 -4.64 -18.65
CA ARG A 144 -1.46 -4.79 -20.11
C ARG A 144 -0.02 -4.61 -20.55
N LEU A 145 0.70 -3.65 -19.97
CA LEU A 145 2.13 -3.49 -20.23
C LEU A 145 2.91 -4.75 -19.84
N ARG A 146 2.56 -5.38 -18.71
CA ARG A 146 3.12 -6.70 -18.36
C ARG A 146 2.69 -7.81 -19.33
N GLN A 147 1.41 -7.86 -19.72
CA GLN A 147 0.92 -8.87 -20.68
C GLN A 147 1.61 -8.78 -22.04
N ASN A 148 1.97 -7.57 -22.45
CA ASN A 148 2.73 -7.31 -23.67
C ASN A 148 4.26 -7.39 -23.46
N GLU A 149 4.71 -7.95 -22.33
CA GLU A 149 6.12 -8.15 -21.99
C GLU A 149 6.98 -6.87 -21.92
N VAL A 150 6.34 -5.69 -21.91
CA VAL A 150 7.00 -4.38 -21.76
C VAL A 150 7.53 -4.20 -20.33
N LEU A 151 6.82 -4.75 -19.35
CA LEU A 151 7.21 -4.74 -17.95
C LEU A 151 7.38 -6.15 -17.41
N THR A 152 8.44 -6.38 -16.65
CA THR A 152 8.62 -7.63 -15.90
C THR A 152 7.62 -7.72 -14.75
N SER A 153 7.42 -8.94 -14.22
CA SER A 153 6.59 -9.14 -13.02
C SER A 153 7.13 -8.39 -11.80
N SER A 154 8.46 -8.27 -11.68
CA SER A 154 9.12 -7.51 -10.61
C SER A 154 8.83 -6.01 -10.74
N SER A 155 9.05 -5.44 -11.94
CA SER A 155 8.72 -4.04 -12.22
C SER A 155 7.27 -3.71 -11.96
N LEU A 156 6.34 -4.58 -12.39
CA LEU A 156 4.93 -4.41 -12.13
C LEU A 156 4.65 -4.27 -10.62
N SER A 157 5.18 -5.19 -9.81
CA SER A 157 4.99 -5.16 -8.35
C SER A 157 5.58 -3.88 -7.74
N GLY A 158 6.80 -3.51 -8.12
CA GLY A 158 7.46 -2.30 -7.62
C GLY A 158 6.70 -1.03 -7.98
N LEU A 159 6.23 -0.90 -9.22
CA LEU A 159 5.42 0.23 -9.67
C LEU A 159 4.07 0.29 -8.95
N GLN A 160 3.41 -0.85 -8.73
CA GLN A 160 2.16 -0.90 -7.97
C GLN A 160 2.36 -0.42 -6.52
N GLU A 161 3.45 -0.83 -5.87
CA GLU A 161 3.80 -0.41 -4.51
C GLU A 161 4.08 1.10 -4.45
N LEU A 162 4.88 1.64 -5.38
CA LEU A 162 5.15 3.09 -5.45
C LEU A 162 3.90 3.92 -5.74
N ILE A 163 3.03 3.46 -6.64
CA ILE A 163 1.77 4.14 -6.96
C ILE A 163 0.83 4.11 -5.76
N SER A 164 0.75 2.98 -5.05
CA SER A 164 -0.04 2.85 -3.83
C SER A 164 0.44 3.81 -2.75
N ALA A 165 1.75 3.86 -2.50
CA ALA A 165 2.34 4.78 -1.54
C ALA A 165 2.09 6.25 -1.91
N GLY A 166 2.29 6.62 -3.18
CA GLY A 166 1.96 7.96 -3.65
C GLY A 166 0.48 8.31 -3.49
N ASN A 167 -0.43 7.34 -3.68
CA ASN A 167 -1.86 7.55 -3.47
C ASN A 167 -2.20 7.77 -1.98
N GLN A 168 -1.59 6.99 -1.09
CA GLN A 168 -1.72 7.17 0.35
C GLN A 168 -1.18 8.53 0.81
N ALA A 169 -0.05 8.97 0.27
CA ALA A 169 0.53 10.29 0.57
C ALA A 169 -0.44 11.44 0.21
N VAL A 170 -1.13 11.33 -0.94
CA VAL A 170 -2.19 12.30 -1.34
C VAL A 170 -3.37 12.29 -0.39
N HIS A 171 -3.71 11.14 0.20
CA HIS A 171 -4.77 11.01 1.20
C HIS A 171 -4.31 11.38 2.63
N GLY A 172 -3.10 11.91 2.79
CA GLY A 172 -2.60 12.40 4.07
C GLY A 172 -2.02 11.32 4.98
N ALA A 173 -1.64 10.15 4.44
CA ALA A 173 -0.84 9.18 5.19
C ALA A 173 0.46 9.83 5.67
N ARG A 174 0.97 9.38 6.83
CA ARG A 174 2.24 9.89 7.35
C ARG A 174 3.39 9.35 6.50
N VAL A 175 4.28 10.21 6.02
CA VAL A 175 5.43 9.82 5.20
C VAL A 175 6.70 10.16 5.96
N GLU A 176 7.59 9.17 6.11
CA GLU A 176 8.90 9.39 6.72
C GLU A 176 9.76 10.38 5.89
N PRO A 177 10.55 11.27 6.52
CA PRO A 177 11.42 12.21 5.79
C PRO A 177 12.38 11.53 4.82
N ASP A 178 12.96 10.39 5.22
CA ASP A 178 13.90 9.60 4.41
C ASP A 178 13.28 9.11 3.09
N VAL A 179 11.95 8.98 3.04
CA VAL A 179 11.23 8.66 1.79
C VAL A 179 11.31 9.81 0.79
N ALA A 180 11.30 11.07 1.26
CA ALA A 180 11.50 12.23 0.41
C ALA A 180 12.92 12.22 -0.17
N ASP A 181 13.93 11.93 0.66
CA ASP A 181 15.32 11.82 0.23
C ASP A 181 15.51 10.70 -0.80
N TRP A 182 14.81 9.58 -0.60
CA TRP A 182 14.77 8.49 -1.57
C TRP A 182 14.15 8.96 -2.90
N ALA A 183 13.01 9.63 -2.86
CA ALA A 183 12.33 10.13 -4.05
C ALA A 183 13.20 11.14 -4.81
N ILE A 184 13.93 12.00 -4.12
CA ILE A 184 14.84 12.98 -4.72
C ILE A 184 16.02 12.29 -5.41
N SER A 185 16.60 11.27 -4.77
CA SER A 185 17.83 10.65 -5.23
C SER A 185 17.61 9.54 -6.26
N ASN A 186 16.59 8.69 -6.05
CA ASN A 186 16.31 7.51 -6.87
C ASN A 186 15.12 7.72 -7.82
N GLY A 187 14.20 8.63 -7.49
CA GLY A 187 13.05 8.94 -8.35
C GLY A 187 13.45 9.34 -9.77
N PRO A 188 14.42 10.26 -9.98
CA PRO A 188 14.88 10.60 -11.33
C PRO A 188 15.42 9.42 -12.13
N ILE A 189 16.15 8.50 -11.47
CA ILE A 189 16.72 7.30 -12.11
C ILE A 189 15.60 6.35 -12.54
N LEU A 190 14.60 6.14 -11.68
CA LEU A 190 13.42 5.35 -12.03
C LEU A 190 12.67 5.95 -13.23
N LEU A 191 12.50 7.27 -13.23
CA LEU A 191 11.83 7.98 -14.33
C LEU A 191 12.62 7.89 -15.63
N SER A 192 13.96 7.99 -15.60
CA SER A 192 14.78 7.80 -16.80
C SER A 192 14.69 6.38 -17.35
N ASN A 193 14.59 5.36 -16.49
CA ASN A 193 14.40 3.98 -16.94
C ASN A 193 13.05 3.83 -17.67
N LEU A 194 11.98 4.42 -17.15
CA LEU A 194 10.68 4.44 -17.83
C LEU A 194 10.73 5.23 -19.15
N ASP A 195 11.47 6.34 -19.20
CA ASP A 195 11.67 7.11 -20.42
C ASP A 195 12.44 6.30 -21.48
N ASN A 196 13.38 5.45 -21.09
CA ASN A 196 14.09 4.54 -22.00
C ASN A 196 13.17 3.45 -22.56
N ILE A 197 12.34 2.82 -21.73
CA ILE A 197 11.32 1.86 -22.20
C ILE A 197 10.40 2.52 -23.24
N ALA A 198 10.04 3.78 -23.02
CA ALA A 198 9.24 4.53 -23.98
C ALA A 198 10.02 4.79 -25.30
N LYS A 199 11.34 4.95 -25.28
CA LYS A 199 12.15 5.17 -26.50
C LYS A 199 12.37 3.89 -27.30
N ASP A 200 12.58 2.76 -26.63
CA ASP A 200 12.87 1.45 -27.25
C ASP A 200 11.68 0.86 -28.06
N SER A 201 10.54 1.56 -28.06
CA SER A 201 9.32 1.21 -28.79
C SER A 201 9.18 1.93 -30.14
N GLU A 202 10.20 2.67 -30.59
CA GLU A 202 10.31 3.29 -31.93
C GLU A 202 11.03 2.37 -32.92
#